data_AF-A0A1G5BUQ0-F1
#
_entry.id   AF-A0A1G5BUQ0-F1
#
_cell.length_a   1.000
_cell.length_b   1.000
_cell.length_c   1.000
_cell.angle_alpha   90.00
_cell.angle_beta   90.00
_cell.angle_gamma   90.00
#
_symmetry.space_group_name_H-M   'P 1'
#
loop_
_entity.id
_entity.type
_entity.pdbx_description
1 polymer ?
#
loop_
_entity_poly.entity_id
_entity_poly.type
_entity_poly.pdbx_seq_one_letter_code
_entity_poly.pdbx_strand_id
1 'polypeptide(L)'
;MFALSLSIAACFGWGVADFIGGVKSRHLPTLTVLTISNIFGVAMIFALVCLRGRPLPADPVLWWAVGGGAAGIIAMFLLYKALAMGPMSIIAPVSSLGAMLPLAYGLSTGDTLSMLQAVGIPTAIVGTLLAIREKNNGNNERKVTRGAWMALASALAVGCFLIIMDRASAVDPYWSALIMRSSYGVFLTPLVFFLRPPLRVGRLHLPAIILLGIVDALAGFAFALATTVGMLSLVAVVGSLYPAVTILLSSLILRERLQPIQYTGVALALTGVVLISL
;
A
#
# COMPACT_ATOMS: atom_id res chain seq x y z
N MET A 1 2.53 -0.89 23.75
CA MET A 1 3.18 0.37 23.27
C MET A 1 4.09 0.14 22.07
N PHE A 2 5.03 -0.81 22.11
CA PHE A 2 5.98 -1.04 21.00
C PHE A 2 5.33 -1.43 19.65
N ALA A 3 4.34 -2.33 19.66
CA ALA A 3 3.59 -2.71 18.46
C ALA A 3 2.85 -1.51 17.83
N LEU A 4 2.28 -0.64 18.68
CA LEU A 4 1.58 0.57 18.23
C LEU A 4 2.54 1.55 17.57
N SER A 5 3.72 1.79 18.15
CA SER A 5 4.74 2.65 17.53
C SER A 5 5.21 2.12 16.18
N LEU A 6 5.40 0.80 16.05
CA LEU A 6 5.76 0.17 14.77
C LEU A 6 4.64 0.31 13.73
N SER A 7 3.39 0.14 14.13
CA SER A 7 2.23 0.30 13.24
C SER A 7 2.06 1.75 12.79
N ILE A 8 2.24 2.73 13.69
CA ILE A 8 2.25 4.17 13.33
C ILE A 8 3.40 4.45 12.35
N ALA A 9 4.60 3.91 12.60
CA ALA A 9 5.73 4.07 11.69
C ALA A 9 5.44 3.47 10.31
N ALA A 10 4.80 2.29 10.26
CA ALA A 10 4.37 1.66 9.01
C ALA A 10 3.31 2.50 8.27
N CYS A 11 2.31 2.99 8.98
CA CYS A 11 1.25 3.85 8.44
C CYS A 11 1.82 5.12 7.79
N PHE A 12 2.68 5.84 8.52
CA PHE A 12 3.36 7.03 7.99
C PHE A 12 4.29 6.66 6.84
N GLY A 13 5.04 5.58 6.96
CA GLY A 13 5.99 5.14 5.93
C GLY A 13 5.30 4.80 4.61
N TRP A 14 4.24 3.97 4.64
CA TRP A 14 3.45 3.66 3.44
C TRP A 14 2.78 4.92 2.87
N GLY A 15 2.24 5.81 3.70
CA GLY A 15 1.62 7.03 3.18
C GLY A 15 2.61 7.99 2.52
N VAL A 16 3.82 8.13 3.09
CA VAL A 16 4.91 8.91 2.47
C VAL A 16 5.39 8.24 1.18
N ALA A 17 5.54 6.92 1.19
CA ALA A 17 5.92 6.14 0.01
C ALA A 17 4.90 6.30 -1.12
N ASP A 18 3.62 6.10 -0.85
CA ASP A 18 2.56 6.22 -1.86
C ASP A 18 2.48 7.63 -2.45
N PHE A 19 2.62 8.65 -1.61
CA PHE A 19 2.71 10.04 -2.07
C PHE A 19 3.89 10.25 -3.02
N ILE A 20 5.11 9.85 -2.63
CA ILE A 20 6.30 10.01 -3.46
C ILE A 20 6.18 9.18 -4.76
N GLY A 21 5.73 7.93 -4.65
CA GLY A 21 5.53 7.00 -5.77
C GLY A 21 4.53 7.52 -6.78
N GLY A 22 3.40 8.04 -6.30
CA GLY A 22 2.39 8.71 -7.13
C GLY A 22 2.94 9.96 -7.81
N VAL A 23 3.63 10.85 -7.07
CA VAL A 23 4.17 12.10 -7.62
C VAL A 23 5.22 11.81 -8.68
N LYS A 24 6.13 10.87 -8.43
CA LYS A 24 7.18 10.52 -9.40
C LYS A 24 6.62 9.75 -10.59
N SER A 25 5.57 8.96 -10.43
CA SER A 25 4.88 8.28 -11.54
C SER A 25 4.10 9.23 -12.46
N ARG A 26 3.84 10.48 -12.05
CA ARG A 26 3.33 11.53 -12.95
C ARG A 26 4.37 12.03 -13.96
N HIS A 27 5.66 11.88 -13.66
CA HIS A 27 6.76 12.41 -14.47
C HIS A 27 7.67 11.33 -15.07
N LEU A 28 7.69 10.14 -14.49
CA LEU A 28 8.53 9.02 -14.88
C LEU A 28 7.65 7.79 -15.13
N PRO A 29 8.07 6.86 -16.02
CA PRO A 29 7.37 5.60 -16.18
C PRO A 29 7.26 4.86 -14.83
N THR A 30 6.06 4.38 -14.49
CA THR A 30 5.80 3.68 -13.22
C THR A 30 6.76 2.51 -13.02
N LEU A 31 7.04 1.73 -14.07
CA LEU A 31 8.00 0.62 -14.01
C LEU A 31 9.41 1.07 -13.62
N THR A 32 9.87 2.24 -14.09
CA THR A 32 11.18 2.79 -13.71
C THR A 32 11.21 3.15 -12.23
N VAL A 33 10.15 3.80 -11.73
CA VAL A 33 10.02 4.15 -10.31
C VAL A 33 10.07 2.89 -9.44
N LEU A 34 9.26 1.88 -9.78
CA LEU A 34 9.20 0.61 -9.04
C LEU A 34 10.50 -0.18 -9.10
N THR A 35 11.20 -0.19 -10.24
CA THR A 35 12.45 -0.95 -10.40
C THR A 35 13.53 -0.36 -9.51
N ILE A 36 13.71 0.96 -9.57
CA ILE A 36 14.76 1.64 -8.80
C ILE A 36 14.41 1.60 -7.31
N SER A 37 13.17 1.91 -6.91
CA SER A 37 12.77 1.85 -5.51
C SER A 37 12.92 0.44 -4.93
N ASN A 38 12.57 -0.61 -5.69
CA ASN A 38 12.72 -1.98 -5.24
C ASN A 38 14.17 -2.38 -4.99
N ILE A 39 15.14 -1.91 -5.79
CA ILE A 39 16.56 -2.19 -5.55
C ILE A 39 16.99 -1.68 -4.17
N PHE A 40 16.64 -0.44 -3.85
CA PHE A 40 16.99 0.16 -2.55
C PHE A 40 16.19 -0.45 -1.40
N GLY A 41 14.93 -0.83 -1.64
CA GLY A 41 14.10 -1.55 -0.67
C GLY A 41 14.67 -2.94 -0.33
N VAL A 42 15.04 -3.73 -1.34
CA VAL A 42 15.70 -5.04 -1.16
C VAL A 42 17.02 -4.87 -0.43
N ALA A 43 17.86 -3.90 -0.83
CA ALA A 43 19.14 -3.64 -0.18
C ALA A 43 18.98 -3.30 1.31
N MET A 44 17.96 -2.50 1.66
CA MET A 44 17.67 -2.15 3.05
C MET A 44 17.25 -3.37 3.88
N ILE A 45 16.31 -4.18 3.38
CA ILE A 45 15.86 -5.38 4.09
C ILE A 45 16.97 -6.43 4.17
N PHE A 46 17.75 -6.59 3.11
CA PHE A 46 18.91 -7.47 3.11
C PHE A 46 19.91 -7.08 4.20
N ALA A 47 20.21 -5.79 4.34
CA ALA A 47 21.06 -5.30 5.42
C ALA A 47 20.48 -5.65 6.81
N LEU A 48 19.17 -5.50 7.03
CA LEU A 48 18.52 -5.90 8.29
C LEU A 48 18.61 -7.40 8.57
N VAL A 49 18.44 -8.25 7.56
CA VAL A 49 18.60 -9.71 7.68
C VAL A 49 20.03 -10.08 8.03
N CYS A 50 21.02 -9.48 7.36
CA CYS A 50 22.44 -9.69 7.64
C CYS A 50 22.81 -9.24 9.06
N LEU A 51 22.32 -8.08 9.51
CA LEU A 51 22.54 -7.58 10.87
C LEU A 51 21.92 -8.50 11.94
N ARG A 52 20.79 -9.14 11.64
CA ARG A 52 20.18 -10.13 12.54
C ARG A 52 20.98 -11.42 12.63
N GLY A 53 21.69 -11.81 11.57
CA GLY A 53 22.62 -12.95 11.56
C GLY A 53 21.98 -14.32 11.81
N ARG A 54 20.67 -14.48 11.57
CA ARG A 54 19.96 -15.76 11.73
C ARG A 54 19.77 -16.47 10.39
N PRO A 55 19.96 -17.80 10.32
CA PRO A 55 19.78 -18.56 9.09
C PRO A 55 18.32 -18.55 8.62
N LEU A 56 18.12 -18.87 7.35
CA LEU A 56 16.80 -19.05 6.74
C LEU A 56 16.06 -20.22 7.44
N PRO A 57 14.85 -19.99 7.98
CA PRO A 57 14.02 -21.08 8.51
C PRO A 57 13.64 -22.07 7.41
N ALA A 58 13.69 -23.37 7.72
CA ALA A 58 13.32 -24.44 6.80
C ALA A 58 11.81 -24.74 6.80
N ASP A 59 10.97 -23.71 6.92
CA ASP A 59 9.51 -23.86 6.95
C ASP A 59 8.91 -23.61 5.54
N PRO A 60 8.21 -24.59 4.94
CA PRO A 60 7.56 -24.42 3.64
C PRO A 60 6.54 -23.28 3.58
N VAL A 61 5.95 -22.88 4.71
CA VAL A 61 5.00 -21.74 4.78
C VAL A 61 5.68 -20.44 4.34
N LEU A 62 7.00 -20.33 4.47
CA LEU A 62 7.74 -19.16 4.04
C LEU A 62 7.65 -18.94 2.52
N TRP A 63 7.38 -19.97 1.71
CA TRP A 63 7.19 -19.84 0.26
C TRP A 63 5.95 -19.03 -0.13
N TRP A 64 4.97 -18.86 0.77
CA TRP A 64 3.87 -17.92 0.57
C TRP A 64 4.38 -16.50 0.30
N ALA A 65 5.53 -16.11 0.87
CA ALA A 65 6.19 -14.84 0.61
C ALA A 65 6.46 -14.58 -0.89
N VAL A 66 6.69 -15.63 -1.70
CA VAL A 66 6.86 -15.48 -3.15
C VAL A 66 5.56 -14.99 -3.81
N GLY A 67 4.43 -15.59 -3.45
CA GLY A 67 3.11 -15.13 -3.89
C GLY A 67 2.81 -13.71 -3.41
N GLY A 68 3.30 -13.35 -2.23
CA GLY A 68 3.24 -11.99 -1.70
C GLY A 68 4.00 -11.00 -2.59
N GLY A 69 5.19 -11.35 -3.07
CA GLY A 69 5.93 -10.53 -4.03
C GLY A 69 5.14 -10.27 -5.33
N ALA A 70 4.47 -11.29 -5.86
CA ALA A 70 3.63 -11.18 -7.05
C ALA A 70 2.40 -10.26 -6.83
N ALA A 71 1.68 -10.45 -5.73
CA ALA A 71 0.55 -9.59 -5.36
C ALA A 71 1.01 -8.14 -5.13
N GLY A 72 2.15 -7.96 -4.46
CA GLY A 72 2.75 -6.66 -4.17
C GLY A 72 3.12 -5.87 -5.43
N ILE A 73 3.70 -6.50 -6.46
CA ILE A 73 4.02 -5.79 -7.70
C ILE A 73 2.76 -5.37 -8.46
N ILE A 74 1.75 -6.24 -8.53
CA ILE A 74 0.48 -5.92 -9.18
C ILE A 74 -0.19 -4.74 -8.45
N ALA A 75 -0.25 -4.80 -7.13
CA ALA A 75 -0.77 -3.74 -6.27
C ALA A 75 -0.05 -2.41 -6.54
N MET A 76 1.26 -2.36 -6.33
CA MET A 76 2.02 -1.11 -6.44
C MET A 76 2.02 -0.54 -7.85
N PHE A 77 2.06 -1.39 -8.88
CA PHE A 77 1.93 -0.93 -10.27
C PHE A 77 0.59 -0.27 -10.53
N LEU A 78 -0.52 -0.91 -10.13
CA LEU A 78 -1.86 -0.35 -10.32
C LEU A 78 -2.08 0.91 -9.48
N LEU A 79 -1.62 0.92 -8.22
CA LEU A 79 -1.74 2.06 -7.32
C LEU A 79 -1.03 3.29 -7.86
N TYR A 80 0.26 3.18 -8.20
CA TYR A 80 1.04 4.33 -8.65
C TYR A 80 0.58 4.85 -10.00
N LYS A 81 0.13 3.94 -10.86
CA LYS A 81 -0.47 4.31 -12.15
C LYS A 81 -1.83 5.00 -11.94
N ALA A 82 -2.64 4.55 -10.97
CA ALA A 82 -3.87 5.23 -10.59
C ALA A 82 -3.57 6.65 -10.06
N LEU A 83 -2.67 6.80 -9.08
CA LEU A 83 -2.26 8.08 -8.49
C LEU A 83 -1.66 9.06 -9.51
N ALA A 84 -1.12 8.56 -10.61
CA ALA A 84 -0.63 9.36 -11.72
C ALA A 84 -1.74 9.86 -12.67
N MET A 85 -2.92 9.22 -12.70
CA MET A 85 -4.02 9.54 -13.62
C MET A 85 -5.03 10.57 -13.09
N GLY A 86 -5.05 10.82 -11.78
CA GLY A 86 -6.02 11.72 -11.16
C GLY A 86 -5.53 12.35 -9.85
N PRO A 87 -6.39 13.15 -9.19
CA PRO A 87 -6.07 13.72 -7.88
C PRO A 87 -5.91 12.60 -6.85
N MET A 88 -4.82 12.67 -6.07
CA MET A 88 -4.47 11.60 -5.14
C MET A 88 -5.51 11.46 -4.03
N SER A 89 -6.13 12.58 -3.67
CA SER A 89 -7.24 12.67 -2.72
C SER A 89 -8.45 11.81 -3.05
N ILE A 90 -8.71 11.53 -4.35
CA ILE A 90 -9.80 10.66 -4.80
C ILE A 90 -9.34 9.21 -4.88
N ILE A 91 -8.13 8.98 -5.40
CA ILE A 91 -7.63 7.63 -5.65
C ILE A 91 -7.24 6.89 -4.35
N ALA A 92 -6.66 7.60 -3.38
CA ALA A 92 -6.21 7.00 -2.11
C ALA A 92 -7.36 6.39 -1.27
N PRO A 93 -8.54 7.03 -1.14
CA PRO A 93 -9.71 6.38 -0.54
C PRO A 93 -10.19 5.14 -1.30
N VAL A 94 -10.11 5.10 -2.63
CA VAL A 94 -10.53 3.90 -3.38
C VAL A 94 -9.61 2.72 -3.10
N SER A 95 -8.30 2.96 -2.98
CA SER A 95 -7.36 1.90 -2.61
C SER A 95 -7.55 1.37 -1.19
N SER A 96 -8.16 2.15 -0.27
CA SER A 96 -8.39 1.70 1.10
C SER A 96 -9.48 0.62 1.20
N LEU A 97 -10.34 0.48 0.19
CA LEU A 97 -11.31 -0.62 0.07
C LEU A 97 -10.63 -2.01 0.06
N GLY A 98 -9.31 -2.08 -0.13
CA GLY A 98 -8.55 -3.32 -0.06
C GLY A 98 -8.64 -3.99 1.31
N ALA A 99 -8.94 -3.24 2.37
CA ALA A 99 -9.21 -3.77 3.71
C ALA A 99 -10.46 -4.68 3.77
N MET A 100 -11.37 -4.59 2.79
CA MET A 100 -12.54 -5.48 2.73
C MET A 100 -12.18 -6.93 2.43
N LEU A 101 -11.05 -7.18 1.74
CA LEU A 101 -10.63 -8.54 1.40
C LEU A 101 -10.13 -9.33 2.62
N PRO A 102 -9.21 -8.81 3.45
CA PRO A 102 -8.86 -9.43 4.71
C PRO A 102 -10.08 -9.69 5.61
N LEU A 103 -11.04 -8.76 5.65
CA LEU A 103 -12.28 -8.94 6.39
C LEU A 103 -13.11 -10.11 5.83
N ALA A 104 -13.36 -10.14 4.52
CA ALA A 104 -14.11 -11.23 3.88
C ALA A 104 -13.41 -12.59 4.06
N TYR A 105 -12.09 -12.60 4.01
CA TYR A 105 -11.28 -13.78 4.28
C TYR A 105 -11.43 -14.25 5.74
N GLY A 106 -11.34 -13.36 6.73
CA GLY A 106 -11.57 -13.66 8.15
C GLY A 106 -12.95 -14.29 8.42
N LEU A 107 -14.01 -13.72 7.83
CA LEU A 107 -15.36 -14.27 7.90
C LEU A 107 -15.45 -15.67 7.29
N SER A 108 -14.75 -15.93 6.19
CA SER A 108 -14.70 -17.26 5.57
C SER A 108 -13.96 -18.30 6.41
N THR A 109 -13.02 -17.85 7.26
CA THR A 109 -12.29 -18.71 8.20
C THR A 109 -12.99 -18.89 9.55
N GLY A 110 -14.19 -18.32 9.72
CA GLY A 110 -15.03 -18.52 10.89
C GLY A 110 -15.08 -17.33 11.86
N ASP A 111 -14.50 -16.18 11.51
CA ASP A 111 -14.64 -14.97 12.32
C ASP A 111 -16.08 -14.48 12.30
N THR A 112 -16.54 -13.90 13.40
CA THR A 112 -17.87 -13.30 13.50
C THR A 112 -17.81 -11.82 13.18
N LEU A 113 -18.83 -11.32 12.46
CA LEU A 113 -18.92 -9.91 12.10
C LEU A 113 -19.23 -9.08 13.34
N SER A 114 -18.32 -8.19 13.73
CA SER A 114 -18.56 -7.27 14.83
C SER A 114 -19.61 -6.21 14.41
N MET A 115 -20.34 -5.65 15.39
CA MET A 115 -21.29 -4.56 15.10
C MET A 115 -20.58 -3.32 14.54
N LEU A 116 -19.31 -3.11 14.92
CA LEU A 116 -18.46 -2.05 14.39
C LEU A 116 -18.09 -2.32 12.93
N GLN A 117 -17.73 -3.55 12.58
CA GLN A 117 -17.47 -3.96 11.20
C GLN A 117 -18.70 -3.80 10.31
N ALA A 118 -19.88 -4.20 10.81
CA ALA A 118 -21.14 -4.07 10.09
C ALA A 118 -21.49 -2.61 9.74
N VAL A 119 -21.15 -1.65 10.61
CA VAL A 119 -21.31 -0.21 10.35
C VAL A 119 -20.14 0.35 9.53
N GLY A 120 -18.94 -0.16 9.75
CA GLY A 120 -17.72 0.29 9.08
C GLY A 120 -17.74 0.06 7.58
N ILE A 121 -18.22 -1.10 7.12
CA ILE A 121 -18.34 -1.44 5.68
C ILE A 121 -19.17 -0.38 4.92
N PRO A 122 -20.45 -0.12 5.25
CA PRO A 122 -21.24 0.86 4.52
C PRO A 122 -20.66 2.28 4.67
N THR A 123 -20.07 2.61 5.83
CA THR A 123 -19.42 3.92 6.04
C THR A 123 -18.22 4.11 5.11
N ALA A 124 -17.38 3.08 4.94
CA ALA A 124 -16.23 3.11 4.05
C ALA A 124 -16.66 3.25 2.57
N ILE A 125 -17.69 2.49 2.17
CA ILE A 125 -18.26 2.55 0.82
C ILE A 125 -18.83 3.94 0.54
N VAL A 126 -19.72 4.44 1.41
CA VAL A 126 -20.37 5.74 1.23
C VAL A 126 -19.33 6.87 1.21
N GLY A 127 -18.34 6.83 2.12
CA GLY A 127 -17.24 7.79 2.13
C GLY A 127 -16.47 7.81 0.82
N THR A 128 -16.12 6.63 0.32
CA THR A 128 -15.39 6.49 -0.95
C THR A 128 -16.22 7.01 -2.13
N LEU A 129 -17.52 6.69 -2.18
CA LEU A 129 -18.43 7.20 -3.22
C LEU A 129 -18.58 8.73 -3.18
N LEU A 130 -18.61 9.33 -1.99
CA LEU A 130 -18.63 10.78 -1.81
C LEU A 130 -17.29 11.42 -2.22
N ALA A 131 -16.16 10.77 -1.93
CA ALA A 131 -14.83 11.26 -2.32
C ALA A 131 -14.64 11.25 -3.84
N ILE A 132 -15.23 10.27 -4.56
CA ILE A 132 -15.16 10.17 -6.03
C ILE A 132 -16.05 11.21 -6.74
N ARG A 133 -17.09 11.75 -6.09
CA ARG A 133 -18.00 12.71 -6.72
C ARG A 133 -17.26 14.01 -7.06
N GLU A 134 -16.93 14.17 -8.33
CA GLU A 134 -16.38 15.39 -8.91
C GLU A 134 -17.44 16.09 -9.78
N LYS A 135 -17.47 17.43 -9.76
CA LYS A 135 -18.36 18.22 -10.61
C LYS A 135 -17.75 18.36 -12.01
N ASN A 136 -18.16 17.47 -12.90
CA ASN A 136 -18.25 17.53 -14.37
C ASN A 136 -17.32 18.53 -15.09
N ASN A 137 -16.17 18.04 -15.55
CA ASN A 137 -15.39 18.60 -16.65
C ASN A 137 -14.93 17.43 -17.55
N GLY A 138 -15.72 17.15 -18.59
CA GLY A 138 -15.80 15.85 -19.29
C GLY A 138 -14.52 15.23 -19.88
N ASN A 139 -13.39 15.95 -19.96
CA ASN A 139 -12.10 15.36 -20.38
C ASN A 139 -11.27 14.82 -19.21
N ASN A 140 -11.46 15.32 -17.99
CA ASN A 140 -10.77 14.84 -16.79
C ASN A 140 -11.46 13.59 -16.22
N GLU A 141 -12.78 13.50 -16.37
CA GLU A 141 -13.59 12.40 -15.84
C GLU A 141 -13.11 11.02 -16.31
N ARG A 142 -12.88 10.81 -17.62
CA ARG A 142 -12.45 9.49 -18.13
C ARG A 142 -11.12 9.01 -17.54
N LYS A 143 -10.17 9.92 -17.31
CA LYS A 143 -8.87 9.59 -16.69
C LYS A 143 -9.04 9.27 -15.21
N VAL A 144 -9.86 10.05 -14.49
CA VAL A 144 -10.18 9.83 -13.08
C VAL A 144 -10.94 8.51 -12.89
N THR A 145 -11.95 8.22 -13.70
CA THR A 145 -12.68 6.95 -13.65
C THR A 145 -11.78 5.75 -13.91
N ARG A 146 -10.88 5.84 -14.91
CA ARG A 146 -9.90 4.77 -15.17
C ARG A 146 -8.92 4.61 -14.00
N GLY A 147 -8.48 5.72 -13.42
CA GLY A 147 -7.67 5.73 -12.20
C GLY A 147 -8.38 5.06 -11.03
N ALA A 148 -9.67 5.35 -10.82
CA ALA A 148 -10.48 4.72 -9.77
C ALA A 148 -10.62 3.21 -9.97
N TRP A 149 -10.86 2.73 -11.20
CA TRP A 149 -10.88 1.29 -11.49
C TRP A 149 -9.53 0.61 -11.23
N MET A 150 -8.43 1.27 -11.59
CA MET A 150 -7.08 0.77 -11.26
C MET A 150 -6.81 0.79 -9.75
N ALA A 151 -7.28 1.80 -9.04
CA ALA A 151 -7.18 1.89 -7.59
C ALA A 151 -7.96 0.76 -6.91
N LEU A 152 -9.15 0.43 -7.42
CA LEU A 152 -9.95 -0.69 -6.92
C LEU A 152 -9.25 -2.03 -7.20
N ALA A 153 -8.73 -2.23 -8.40
CA ALA A 153 -7.97 -3.44 -8.74
C ALA A 153 -6.67 -3.55 -7.90
N SER A 154 -6.02 -2.41 -7.63
CA SER A 154 -4.91 -2.32 -6.68
C SER A 154 -5.36 -2.71 -5.27
N ALA A 155 -6.50 -2.19 -4.81
CA ALA A 155 -7.05 -2.48 -3.50
C ALA A 155 -7.22 -4.00 -3.31
N LEU A 156 -7.70 -4.70 -4.34
CA LEU A 156 -7.82 -6.15 -4.33
C LEU A 156 -6.45 -6.85 -4.19
N ALA A 157 -5.48 -6.43 -4.99
CA ALA A 157 -4.12 -6.98 -4.92
C ALA A 157 -3.42 -6.68 -3.58
N VAL A 158 -3.65 -5.49 -2.98
CA VAL A 158 -3.18 -5.14 -1.64
C VAL A 158 -3.82 -6.04 -0.59
N GLY A 159 -5.14 -6.28 -0.67
CA GLY A 159 -5.83 -7.19 0.24
C GLY A 159 -5.25 -8.61 0.20
N CYS A 160 -5.04 -9.16 -1.00
CA CYS A 160 -4.37 -10.44 -1.18
C CYS A 160 -2.93 -10.43 -0.62
N PHE A 161 -2.17 -9.36 -0.88
CA PHE A 161 -0.82 -9.19 -0.36
C PHE A 161 -0.79 -9.24 1.17
N LEU A 162 -1.70 -8.54 1.86
CA LEU A 162 -1.77 -8.51 3.32
C LEU A 162 -2.06 -9.89 3.92
N ILE A 163 -3.00 -10.66 3.34
CA ILE A 163 -3.32 -12.01 3.80
C ILE A 163 -2.10 -12.94 3.65
N ILE A 164 -1.43 -12.87 2.50
CA ILE A 164 -0.23 -13.68 2.22
C ILE A 164 0.93 -13.27 3.14
N MET A 165 1.09 -11.96 3.37
CA MET A 165 2.13 -11.40 4.23
C MET A 165 1.98 -11.87 5.68
N ASP A 166 0.75 -11.87 6.20
CA ASP A 166 0.46 -12.33 7.55
C ASP A 166 0.88 -13.80 7.75
N ARG A 167 0.43 -14.67 6.83
CA ARG A 167 0.81 -16.10 6.86
C ARG A 167 2.32 -16.34 6.78
N ALA A 168 3.02 -15.62 5.91
CA ALA A 168 4.47 -15.77 5.79
C ALA A 168 5.19 -15.24 7.05
N SER A 169 4.77 -14.07 7.56
CA SER A 169 5.40 -13.40 8.69
C SER A 169 5.27 -14.17 10.00
N ALA A 170 4.27 -15.06 10.12
CA ALA A 170 4.12 -15.97 11.25
C ALA A 170 5.33 -16.90 11.46
N VAL A 171 6.06 -17.25 10.38
CA VAL A 171 7.30 -18.03 10.46
C VAL A 171 8.46 -17.13 10.90
N ASP A 172 8.75 -16.11 10.10
CA ASP A 172 9.83 -15.17 10.37
C ASP A 172 9.63 -13.85 9.61
N PRO A 173 9.41 -12.71 10.30
CA PRO A 173 9.17 -11.41 9.65
C PRO A 173 10.33 -10.91 8.79
N TYR A 174 11.58 -11.21 9.14
CA TYR A 174 12.75 -10.71 8.44
C TYR A 174 12.93 -11.43 7.11
N TRP A 175 12.91 -12.76 7.15
CA TRP A 175 13.04 -13.57 5.93
C TRP A 175 11.80 -13.43 5.04
N SER A 176 10.60 -13.31 5.61
CA SER A 176 9.38 -13.03 4.85
C SER A 176 9.49 -11.72 4.08
N ALA A 177 9.89 -10.63 4.75
CA ALA A 177 10.08 -9.34 4.10
C ALA A 177 11.13 -9.40 2.98
N LEU A 178 12.25 -10.10 3.20
CA LEU A 178 13.30 -10.23 2.20
C LEU A 178 12.84 -11.04 0.99
N ILE A 179 12.18 -12.19 1.20
CA ILE A 179 11.70 -13.06 0.14
C ILE A 179 10.59 -12.35 -0.66
N MET A 180 9.65 -11.67 0.01
CA MET A 180 8.60 -10.89 -0.67
C MET A 180 9.21 -9.80 -1.56
N ARG A 181 10.16 -9.00 -1.04
CA ARG A 181 10.82 -7.93 -1.81
C ARG A 181 11.69 -8.47 -2.95
N SER A 182 12.40 -9.56 -2.71
CA SER A 182 13.20 -10.20 -3.76
C SER A 182 12.31 -10.76 -4.86
N SER A 183 11.22 -11.43 -4.50
CA SER A 183 10.23 -11.99 -5.43
C SER A 183 9.51 -10.90 -6.21
N TYR A 184 9.15 -9.79 -5.57
CA TYR A 184 8.64 -8.58 -6.23
C TYR A 184 9.59 -8.14 -7.36
N GLY A 185 10.89 -8.07 -7.07
CA GLY A 185 11.91 -7.73 -8.05
C GLY A 185 11.98 -8.72 -9.19
N VAL A 186 11.96 -10.02 -8.89
CA VAL A 186 11.94 -11.10 -9.89
C VAL A 186 10.73 -10.98 -10.82
N PHE A 187 9.51 -10.80 -10.28
CA PHE A 187 8.30 -10.62 -11.09
C PHE A 187 8.27 -9.31 -11.88
N LEU A 188 9.01 -8.29 -11.42
CA LEU A 188 9.19 -7.05 -12.16
C LEU A 188 10.16 -7.19 -13.36
N THR A 189 11.15 -8.09 -13.27
CA THR A 189 12.16 -8.26 -14.34
C THR A 189 11.59 -8.55 -15.74
N PRO A 190 10.62 -9.46 -15.96
CA PRO A 190 10.07 -9.66 -17.30
C PRO A 190 9.35 -8.41 -17.83
N LEU A 191 8.64 -7.68 -16.97
CA LEU A 191 7.96 -6.44 -17.38
C LEU A 191 8.96 -5.40 -17.85
N VAL A 192 10.08 -5.23 -17.14
CA VAL A 192 11.15 -4.31 -17.55
C VAL A 192 11.85 -4.78 -18.82
N PHE A 193 12.10 -6.08 -18.95
CA PHE A 193 12.77 -6.65 -20.11
C PHE A 193 11.94 -6.52 -21.40
N PHE A 194 10.64 -6.80 -21.34
CA PHE A 194 9.74 -6.74 -22.50
C PHE A 194 9.26 -5.33 -22.83
N LEU A 195 8.94 -4.51 -21.82
CA LEU A 195 8.41 -3.15 -22.04
C LEU A 195 9.50 -2.08 -22.15
N ARG A 196 10.74 -2.42 -21.79
CA ARG A 196 11.95 -1.59 -21.93
C ARG A 196 11.75 -0.12 -21.51
N PRO A 197 11.25 0.16 -20.29
CA PRO A 197 11.09 1.53 -19.84
C PRO A 197 12.47 2.20 -19.72
N PRO A 198 12.58 3.52 -19.97
CA PRO A 198 13.83 4.23 -19.73
C PRO A 198 14.18 4.21 -18.24
N LEU A 199 15.22 3.46 -17.88
CA LEU A 199 15.73 3.37 -16.50
C LEU A 199 16.62 4.55 -16.09
N ARG A 200 16.75 5.55 -16.98
CA ARG A 200 17.52 6.76 -16.70
C ARG A 200 16.66 7.75 -15.94
N VAL A 201 16.98 7.95 -14.66
CA VAL A 201 16.35 8.95 -13.81
C VAL A 201 17.31 10.11 -13.63
N GLY A 202 16.84 11.33 -13.87
CA GLY A 202 17.63 12.54 -13.62
C GLY A 202 18.03 12.65 -12.15
N ARG A 203 19.22 13.19 -11.87
CA ARG A 203 19.78 13.32 -10.51
C ARG A 203 18.83 14.00 -9.52
N LEU A 204 17.94 14.86 -10.00
CA LEU A 204 16.92 15.54 -9.19
C LEU A 204 15.84 14.60 -8.63
N HIS A 205 15.48 13.54 -9.36
CA HIS A 205 14.40 12.62 -8.94
C HIS A 205 14.94 11.42 -8.16
N LEU A 206 16.22 11.08 -8.33
CA LEU A 206 16.83 9.89 -7.75
C LEU A 206 16.74 9.83 -6.20
N PRO A 207 17.05 10.90 -5.43
CA PRO A 207 16.96 10.84 -3.97
C PRO A 207 15.55 10.51 -3.46
N ALA A 208 14.53 11.03 -4.13
CA ALA A 208 13.14 10.74 -3.77
C ALA A 208 12.75 9.28 -4.06
N ILE A 209 13.25 8.68 -5.15
CA ILE A 209 12.96 7.26 -5.47
C ILE A 209 13.77 6.32 -4.55
N ILE A 210 14.97 6.72 -4.13
CA ILE A 210 15.73 6.01 -3.10
C ILE A 210 14.96 6.03 -1.78
N LEU A 211 14.53 7.23 -1.35
CA LEU A 211 13.75 7.40 -0.13
C LEU A 211 12.44 6.59 -0.18
N LEU A 212 11.74 6.63 -1.31
CA LEU A 212 10.56 5.80 -1.57
C LEU A 212 10.84 4.32 -1.29
N GLY A 213 11.88 3.75 -1.89
CA GLY A 213 12.22 2.34 -1.72
C GLY A 213 12.56 1.96 -0.29
N ILE A 214 13.37 2.78 0.39
CA ILE A 214 13.80 2.54 1.77
C ILE A 214 12.60 2.65 2.72
N VAL A 215 11.83 3.72 2.62
CA VAL A 215 10.69 3.99 3.51
C VAL A 215 9.59 2.94 3.33
N ASP A 216 9.26 2.58 2.08
CA ASP A 216 8.26 1.54 1.77
C ASP A 216 8.68 0.16 2.30
N ALA A 217 9.98 -0.18 2.15
CA ALA A 217 10.50 -1.43 2.68
C ALA A 217 10.48 -1.47 4.21
N LEU A 218 10.94 -0.40 4.87
CA LEU A 218 10.91 -0.28 6.32
C LEU A 218 9.48 -0.28 6.88
N ALA A 219 8.53 0.34 6.18
CA ALA A 219 7.13 0.36 6.57
C ALA A 219 6.54 -1.06 6.57
N GLY A 220 6.74 -1.81 5.47
CA GLY A 220 6.30 -3.20 5.39
C GLY A 220 6.96 -4.08 6.45
N PHE A 221 8.26 -3.90 6.69
CA PHE A 221 8.96 -4.62 7.74
C PHE A 221 8.47 -4.27 9.15
N ALA A 222 8.25 -2.99 9.44
CA ALA A 222 7.68 -2.54 10.72
C ALA A 222 6.27 -3.08 10.94
N PHE A 223 5.44 -3.15 9.89
CA PHE A 223 4.13 -3.79 9.93
C PHE A 223 4.24 -5.28 10.26
N ALA A 224 5.11 -6.03 9.55
CA ALA A 224 5.33 -7.45 9.82
C ALA A 224 5.84 -7.72 11.24
N LEU A 225 6.71 -6.86 11.77
CA LEU A 225 7.12 -6.94 13.17
C LEU A 225 5.96 -6.65 14.12
N ALA A 226 5.18 -5.60 13.84
CA ALA A 226 4.05 -5.19 14.67
C ALA A 226 3.01 -6.30 14.83
N THR A 227 2.71 -7.04 13.75
CA THR A 227 1.76 -8.17 13.81
C THR A 227 2.26 -9.33 14.67
N THR A 228 3.58 -9.51 14.81
CA THR A 228 4.15 -10.56 15.69
C THR A 228 4.23 -10.18 17.17
N VAL A 229 4.23 -8.88 17.51
CA VAL A 229 4.43 -8.41 18.90
C VAL A 229 3.22 -7.69 19.50
N GLY A 230 2.12 -7.57 18.75
CA GLY A 230 0.90 -6.89 19.18
C GLY A 230 -0.37 -7.55 18.67
N MET A 231 -1.51 -7.02 19.09
CA MET A 231 -2.81 -7.47 18.60
C MET A 231 -2.95 -7.08 17.13
N LEU A 232 -3.13 -8.09 16.26
CA LEU A 232 -3.27 -7.90 14.81
C LEU A 232 -4.34 -6.87 14.46
N SER A 233 -5.47 -6.86 15.17
CA SER A 233 -6.56 -5.90 14.98
C SER A 233 -6.07 -4.45 15.12
N LEU A 234 -5.45 -4.10 16.26
CA LEU A 234 -4.92 -2.74 16.48
C LEU A 234 -3.85 -2.34 15.46
N VAL A 235 -2.97 -3.28 15.09
CA VAL A 235 -1.90 -3.04 14.12
C VAL A 235 -2.46 -2.84 12.71
N ALA A 236 -3.49 -3.59 12.34
CA ALA A 236 -4.19 -3.46 11.07
C ALA A 236 -4.97 -2.13 11.00
N VAL A 237 -5.69 -1.73 12.06
CA VAL A 237 -6.40 -0.43 12.14
C VAL A 237 -5.43 0.70 11.84
N VAL A 238 -4.37 0.78 12.64
CA VAL A 238 -3.43 1.91 12.59
C VAL A 238 -2.62 1.88 11.29
N GLY A 239 -2.22 0.69 10.84
CA GLY A 239 -1.52 0.48 9.57
C GLY A 239 -2.37 0.92 8.38
N SER A 240 -3.66 0.59 8.35
CA SER A 240 -4.60 0.89 7.25
C SER A 240 -4.91 2.39 7.07
N LEU A 241 -4.48 3.25 8.00
CA LEU A 241 -4.61 4.70 7.91
C LEU A 241 -3.59 5.36 6.97
N TYR A 242 -2.68 4.61 6.34
CA TYR A 242 -1.71 5.14 5.38
C TYR A 242 -2.31 6.00 4.24
N PRO A 243 -3.54 5.76 3.73
CA PRO A 243 -4.16 6.64 2.73
C PRO A 243 -4.41 8.04 3.30
N ALA A 244 -4.70 8.18 4.60
CA ALA A 244 -4.89 9.48 5.24
C ALA A 244 -3.62 10.34 5.17
N VAL A 245 -2.45 9.72 5.42
CA VAL A 245 -1.15 10.37 5.33
C VAL A 245 -0.87 10.79 3.87
N THR A 246 -1.19 9.94 2.90
CA THR A 246 -1.06 10.26 1.46
C THR A 246 -1.92 11.48 1.09
N ILE A 247 -3.16 11.52 1.56
CA ILE A 247 -4.10 12.63 1.31
C ILE A 247 -3.59 13.90 1.97
N LEU A 248 -3.16 13.83 3.23
CA LEU A 248 -2.59 14.96 3.96
C LEU A 248 -1.38 15.55 3.21
N LEU A 249 -0.43 14.71 2.79
CA LEU A 249 0.73 15.16 2.02
C LEU A 249 0.34 15.76 0.66
N SER A 250 -0.62 15.14 -0.04
CA SER A 250 -1.12 15.68 -1.31
C SER A 250 -1.77 17.06 -1.14
N SER A 251 -2.59 17.25 -0.10
CA SER A 251 -3.24 18.53 0.17
C SER A 251 -2.25 19.62 0.60
N LEU A 252 -1.27 19.29 1.44
CA LEU A 252 -0.28 20.26 1.93
C LEU A 252 0.76 20.66 0.87
N ILE A 253 1.27 19.68 0.12
CA ILE A 253 2.41 19.88 -0.79
C ILE A 253 1.94 20.22 -2.20
N LEU A 254 0.97 19.49 -2.75
CA LEU A 254 0.44 19.73 -4.10
C LEU A 254 -0.65 20.80 -4.12
N ARG A 255 -1.16 21.22 -2.93
CA ARG A 255 -2.25 22.19 -2.79
C ARG A 255 -3.49 21.79 -3.60
N GLU A 256 -3.76 20.49 -3.68
CA GLU A 256 -4.97 19.96 -4.33
C GLU A 256 -6.20 20.56 -3.60
N ARG A 257 -6.96 21.42 -4.31
CA ARG A 257 -8.17 22.05 -3.76
C ARG A 257 -9.31 21.04 -3.81
N LEU A 258 -9.60 20.42 -2.67
CA LEU A 258 -10.71 19.50 -2.56
C LEU A 258 -12.01 20.25 -2.34
N GLN A 259 -13.09 19.73 -2.91
CA GLN A 259 -14.41 20.24 -2.59
C GLN A 259 -14.77 19.86 -1.14
N PRO A 260 -15.57 20.67 -0.43
CA PRO A 260 -16.02 20.34 0.93
C PRO A 260 -16.63 18.93 1.06
N ILE A 261 -17.33 18.46 0.03
CA ILE A 261 -17.92 17.11 -0.01
C ILE A 261 -16.89 15.98 -0.15
N GLN A 262 -15.72 16.26 -0.73
CA GLN A 262 -14.64 15.29 -0.82
C GLN A 262 -13.91 15.15 0.52
N TYR A 263 -13.78 16.24 1.28
CA TYR A 263 -13.28 16.16 2.66
C TYR A 263 -14.17 15.28 3.54
N THR A 264 -15.49 15.46 3.45
CA THR A 264 -16.43 14.61 4.20
C THR A 264 -16.41 13.17 3.71
N GLY A 265 -16.30 12.94 2.40
CA GLY A 265 -16.11 11.60 1.83
C GLY A 265 -14.85 10.90 2.31
N VAL A 266 -13.71 11.58 2.28
CA VAL A 266 -12.42 11.09 2.82
C VAL A 266 -12.54 10.77 4.31
N ALA A 267 -13.12 11.69 5.09
CA ALA A 267 -13.30 11.48 6.52
C ALA A 267 -14.18 10.25 6.80
N LEU A 268 -15.28 10.07 6.08
CA LEU A 268 -16.13 8.88 6.19
C LEU A 268 -15.37 7.61 5.77
N ALA A 269 -14.62 7.66 4.66
CA ALA A 269 -13.90 6.50 4.15
C ALA A 269 -12.88 5.98 5.17
N LEU A 270 -12.09 6.91 5.74
CA LEU A 270 -11.13 6.59 6.79
C LEU A 270 -11.81 6.10 8.06
N THR A 271 -12.91 6.75 8.47
CA THR A 271 -13.69 6.32 9.64
C THR A 271 -14.24 4.91 9.45
N GLY A 272 -14.76 4.59 8.26
CA GLY A 272 -15.26 3.26 7.94
C GLY A 272 -14.15 2.20 7.98
N VAL A 273 -12.97 2.50 7.43
CA VAL A 273 -11.80 1.60 7.49
C VAL A 273 -11.35 1.36 8.94
N VAL A 274 -11.36 2.41 9.78
CA VAL A 274 -11.09 2.27 11.22
C VAL A 274 -12.12 1.36 11.88
N LEU A 275 -13.40 1.58 11.64
CA LEU A 275 -14.49 0.75 12.19
C LEU A 275 -14.43 -0.71 11.72
N ILE A 276 -14.02 -0.97 10.47
CA ILE A 276 -13.81 -2.33 9.94
C ILE A 276 -12.67 -3.04 10.68
N SER A 277 -11.67 -2.28 11.11
CA SER A 277 -10.47 -2.85 11.70
C SER A 277 -10.59 -3.07 13.22
N LEU A 278 -11.68 -2.56 13.85
CA LEU A 278 -12.02 -2.72 15.27
C LEU A 278 -12.90 -3.96 15.52
#